data_AF-A0A2V0NV29-F1
#
_entry.id   AF-A0A2V0NV29-F1
#
_cell.length_a   1.000
_cell.length_b   1.000
_cell.length_c   1.000
_cell.angle_alpha   90.00
_cell.angle_beta   90.00
_cell.angle_gamma   90.00
#
_symmetry.space_group_name_H-M   'P 1'
#
loop_
_entity.id
_entity.type
_entity.pdbx_description
1 polymer ?
#
loop_
_entity_poly.entity_id
_entity_poly.type
_entity_poly.pdbx_seq_one_letter_code
_entity_poly.pdbx_strand_id
1 'polypeptide(L)'
;MPLDARTIDADGVFRAVYAACPNDPKVLLVDVRPLGHFKKGHAVRAYCVRLSADGGALLDYSQASYDTAWSKDVWWGRPVIVYGPPALSRDHPVAAFLSREGRAASLAVYRDGLEGLAAAYPFLVTASVKQGCFKHYPSMILPRWLFLGDWGDAEAAERLAELGVKRIVSIHNHPENLKPRAGVRHLKLELPDVETADISAHFNAAYEFIDEGRRLKQPTLVHCGAGVSRSAALVAAYLMRSRPGTTAAAALAEVRAARSMVQPNDGFYRTLCALEHGLGIPEHERSDPNALTGFAGADAGEVKLSADAAGAKVAVVQLDAAGRALGAGAPAAPAAAPAAGVVGRGDEAQRRRRSRSRSRSREGERGWRDRARDRERERERDRRRSRSREREGRDGGRRDRSGSRERRRGRSRSRSRERDGHGGGGGRARDAPAPPPTAPADPVAAAAAAAAAAGKKGFLLAIRISKPDGQVGQLVLGPVGLHQRVVFGRAPPPAADVALEHASASRQHAALTVDAAGAVSLTDLGSSHGSKVGDAWIKPHAPKEVPLGAVMRFGASTRAYKLERVERVG
;
A
#
# COMPACT_ATOMS: atom_id res chain seq x y z
N MET A 1 -26.41 18.19 19.72
CA MET A 1 -25.62 18.28 20.96
C MET A 1 -24.55 19.34 20.76
N PRO A 2 -24.17 20.10 21.80
CA PRO A 2 -23.10 21.10 21.69
C PRO A 2 -21.81 20.45 21.20
N LEU A 3 -21.08 21.15 20.34
CA LEU A 3 -19.80 20.70 19.82
C LEU A 3 -18.67 21.27 20.67
N ASP A 4 -17.82 20.40 21.21
CA ASP A 4 -16.69 20.83 22.03
C ASP A 4 -15.59 21.48 21.19
N ALA A 5 -15.22 22.70 21.56
CA ALA A 5 -14.13 23.44 20.94
C ALA A 5 -12.77 22.97 21.47
N ARG A 6 -11.89 22.51 20.58
CA ARG A 6 -10.51 22.11 20.92
C ARG A 6 -9.56 23.29 20.81
N THR A 7 -8.52 23.34 21.63
CA THR A 7 -7.44 24.32 21.44
C THR A 7 -6.41 23.78 20.45
N ILE A 8 -5.95 24.62 19.53
CA ILE A 8 -4.87 24.31 18.60
C ILE A 8 -3.78 25.38 18.65
N ASP A 9 -2.59 25.04 18.16
CA ASP A 9 -1.44 25.94 18.00
C ASP A 9 -1.30 26.41 16.53
N ALA A 10 -0.27 27.24 16.27
CA ALA A 10 0.02 27.74 14.93
C ALA A 10 0.28 26.61 13.91
N ASP A 11 0.90 25.52 14.35
CA ASP A 11 1.18 24.35 13.51
C ASP A 11 -0.10 23.57 13.18
N GLY A 12 -1.07 23.54 14.10
CA GLY A 12 -2.41 23.03 13.88
C GLY A 12 -3.17 23.84 12.83
N VAL A 13 -3.09 25.18 12.90
CA VAL A 13 -3.65 26.06 11.86
C VAL A 13 -2.96 25.80 10.52
N PHE A 14 -1.63 25.73 10.51
CA PHE A 14 -0.83 25.45 9.31
C PHE A 14 -1.29 24.16 8.61
N ARG A 15 -1.33 23.06 9.38
CA ARG A 15 -1.70 21.72 8.89
C ARG A 15 -3.14 21.68 8.38
N ALA A 16 -4.08 22.24 9.12
CA ALA A 16 -5.50 22.16 8.78
C ALA A 16 -5.88 23.00 7.56
N VAL A 17 -5.24 24.15 7.35
CA VAL A 17 -5.67 25.13 6.33
C VAL A 17 -4.78 25.12 5.09
N TYR A 18 -3.46 25.05 5.25
CA TYR A 18 -2.51 25.36 4.18
C TYR A 18 -1.76 24.14 3.63
N ALA A 19 -1.77 23.04 4.39
CA ALA A 19 -1.16 21.77 4.01
C ALA A 19 -2.19 20.67 3.68
N ALA A 20 -3.48 21.03 3.68
CA ALA A 20 -4.59 20.13 3.37
C ALA A 20 -4.57 19.68 1.90
N CYS A 21 -4.89 18.42 1.67
CA CYS A 21 -4.96 17.82 0.34
C CYS A 21 -6.21 18.32 -0.42
N PRO A 22 -6.22 18.27 -1.77
CA PRO A 22 -7.34 18.79 -2.56
C PRO A 22 -8.71 18.22 -2.22
N ASN A 23 -8.76 16.97 -1.77
CA ASN A 23 -9.99 16.26 -1.40
C ASN A 23 -10.36 16.40 0.09
N ASP A 24 -9.52 17.05 0.90
CA ASP A 24 -9.82 17.27 2.31
C ASP A 24 -10.96 18.27 2.46
N PRO A 25 -11.83 18.11 3.47
CA PRO A 25 -12.86 19.09 3.78
C PRO A 25 -12.25 20.48 3.95
N LYS A 26 -12.74 21.45 3.17
CA LYS A 26 -12.25 22.83 3.24
C LYS A 26 -12.54 23.43 4.62
N VAL A 27 -11.49 23.61 5.42
CA VAL A 27 -11.54 24.26 6.73
C VAL A 27 -11.91 25.73 6.59
N LEU A 28 -12.83 26.19 7.42
CA LEU A 28 -13.23 27.58 7.53
C LEU A 28 -12.39 28.28 8.61
N LEU A 29 -11.52 29.18 8.21
CA LEU A 29 -10.72 29.98 9.13
C LEU A 29 -11.44 31.30 9.42
N VAL A 30 -11.82 31.52 10.68
CA VAL A 30 -12.65 32.63 11.13
C VAL A 30 -11.86 33.55 12.04
N ASP A 31 -11.75 34.81 11.63
CA ASP A 31 -11.22 35.93 12.41
C ASP A 31 -12.36 36.66 13.12
N VAL A 32 -12.34 36.69 14.44
CA VAL A 32 -13.35 37.40 15.26
C VAL A 32 -12.90 38.78 15.74
N ARG A 33 -11.75 39.28 15.27
CA ARG A 33 -11.26 40.61 15.61
C ARG A 33 -12.09 41.70 14.94
N PRO A 34 -12.01 42.96 15.41
CA PRO A 34 -12.65 44.08 14.75
C PRO A 34 -12.22 44.22 13.28
N LEU A 35 -13.13 44.63 12.40
CA LEU A 35 -12.88 44.78 10.96
C LEU A 35 -11.67 45.68 10.66
N GLY A 36 -11.45 46.73 11.46
CA GLY A 36 -10.28 47.60 11.33
C GLY A 36 -8.95 46.87 11.56
N HIS A 37 -8.91 45.85 12.42
CA HIS A 37 -7.72 45.03 12.64
C HIS A 37 -7.52 44.03 11.49
N PHE A 38 -8.60 43.38 11.03
CA PHE A 38 -8.56 42.48 9.87
C PHE A 38 -8.01 43.19 8.61
N LYS A 39 -8.46 44.42 8.35
CA LYS A 39 -8.00 45.23 7.21
C LYS A 39 -6.51 45.61 7.29
N LYS A 40 -5.95 45.73 8.50
CA LYS A 40 -4.52 45.97 8.71
C LYS A 40 -3.69 44.69 8.49
N GLY A 41 -4.26 43.54 8.79
CA GLY A 41 -3.65 42.24 8.54
C GLY A 41 -4.48 41.09 9.10
N HIS A 42 -4.47 39.96 8.40
CA HIS A 42 -5.19 38.74 8.75
C HIS A 42 -4.47 37.51 8.19
N ALA A 43 -4.83 36.34 8.70
CA ALA A 43 -4.36 35.08 8.16
C ALA A 43 -4.90 34.89 6.73
N VAL A 44 -4.07 34.47 5.80
CA VAL A 44 -4.46 34.18 4.40
C VAL A 44 -5.66 33.22 4.40
N ARG A 45 -6.72 33.52 3.64
CA ARG A 45 -8.00 32.78 3.62
C ARG A 45 -8.91 32.91 4.85
N ALA A 46 -8.61 33.79 5.79
CA ALA A 46 -9.52 34.06 6.91
C ALA A 46 -10.74 34.88 6.48
N TYR A 47 -11.88 34.56 7.09
CA TYR A 47 -13.11 35.34 7.04
C TYR A 47 -13.28 36.14 8.33
N CYS A 48 -13.52 37.45 8.22
CA CYS A 48 -13.81 38.32 9.36
C CYS A 48 -15.29 38.19 9.66
N VAL A 49 -15.65 37.59 10.80
CA VAL A 49 -17.04 37.27 11.12
C VAL A 49 -17.47 37.95 12.42
N ARG A 50 -18.73 38.37 12.49
CA ARG A 50 -19.38 38.80 13.74
C ARG A 50 -20.71 38.09 13.95
N LEU A 51 -21.10 37.98 15.21
CA LEU A 51 -22.45 37.57 15.58
C LEU A 51 -23.42 38.74 15.36
N SER A 52 -24.59 38.47 14.82
CA SER A 52 -25.68 39.45 14.68
C SER A 52 -26.16 39.95 16.05
N ALA A 53 -26.80 41.12 16.07
CA ALA A 53 -27.23 41.77 17.32
C ALA A 53 -28.25 40.94 18.12
N ASP A 54 -29.09 40.16 17.42
CA ASP A 54 -30.05 39.21 18.01
C ASP A 54 -29.41 37.86 18.42
N GLY A 55 -28.12 37.67 18.15
CA GLY A 55 -27.41 36.42 18.43
C GLY A 55 -27.78 35.25 17.52
N GLY A 56 -28.57 35.49 16.46
CA GLY A 56 -29.16 34.45 15.62
C GLY A 56 -28.33 34.01 14.41
N ALA A 57 -27.32 34.79 13.99
CA ALA A 57 -26.57 34.52 12.77
C ALA A 57 -25.12 35.00 12.80
N LEU A 58 -24.28 34.39 11.97
CA LEU A 58 -22.91 34.84 11.69
C LEU A 58 -22.84 35.61 10.38
N LEU A 59 -22.34 36.84 10.45
CA LEU A 59 -22.23 37.78 9.35
C LEU A 59 -20.75 37.91 8.93
N ASP A 60 -20.47 37.71 7.64
CA ASP A 60 -19.12 37.92 7.07
C ASP A 60 -18.91 39.38 6.66
N TYR A 61 -17.88 39.99 7.23
CA TYR A 61 -17.43 41.36 6.99
C TYR A 61 -16.09 41.42 6.25
N SER A 62 -15.46 40.29 5.92
CA SER A 62 -14.15 40.29 5.23
C SER A 62 -14.22 40.84 3.82
N GLN A 63 -15.41 40.79 3.20
CA GLN A 63 -15.58 40.95 1.74
C GLN A 63 -14.74 39.96 0.94
N ALA A 64 -14.27 38.87 1.57
CA ALA A 64 -13.47 37.87 0.92
C ALA A 64 -14.38 36.94 0.12
N SER A 65 -14.27 37.00 -1.20
CA SER A 65 -14.87 36.02 -2.07
C SER A 65 -13.81 34.98 -2.40
N TYR A 66 -13.56 34.00 -1.51
CA TYR A 66 -12.82 32.79 -1.91
C TYR A 66 -13.78 31.79 -2.58
N ASP A 67 -13.37 30.53 -2.76
CA ASP A 67 -14.25 29.44 -3.25
C ASP A 67 -15.32 29.01 -2.22
N THR A 68 -15.98 29.96 -1.56
CA THR A 68 -17.03 29.73 -0.58
C THR A 68 -18.02 30.88 -0.70
N ALA A 69 -19.27 30.54 -1.02
CA ALA A 69 -20.38 31.46 -0.95
C ALA A 69 -20.85 31.55 0.52
N TRP A 70 -20.90 32.76 1.08
CA TRP A 70 -21.38 32.96 2.44
C TRP A 70 -22.91 32.86 2.48
N SER A 71 -23.43 32.04 3.39
CA SER A 71 -24.85 31.86 3.66
C SER A 71 -25.04 31.60 5.16
N LYS A 72 -26.29 31.56 5.63
CA LYS A 72 -26.60 31.26 7.04
C LYS A 72 -26.14 29.86 7.50
N ASP A 73 -25.81 28.97 6.57
CA ASP A 73 -25.43 27.57 6.83
C ASP A 73 -24.00 27.27 6.37
N VAL A 74 -23.18 28.29 6.09
CA VAL A 74 -21.86 28.15 5.42
C VAL A 74 -20.86 27.25 6.15
N TRP A 75 -21.02 27.07 7.47
CA TRP A 75 -20.15 26.23 8.30
C TRP A 75 -20.65 24.79 8.46
N TRP A 76 -21.87 24.47 8.00
CA TRP A 76 -22.46 23.15 8.21
C TRP A 76 -21.62 22.05 7.55
N GLY A 77 -21.29 21.02 8.32
CA GLY A 77 -20.45 19.91 7.85
C GLY A 77 -18.99 20.28 7.56
N ARG A 78 -18.55 21.49 7.90
CA ARG A 78 -17.16 21.94 7.68
C ARG A 78 -16.39 22.03 8.99
N PRO A 79 -15.07 21.73 8.99
CA PRO A 79 -14.21 22.10 10.10
C PRO A 79 -14.13 23.63 10.21
N VAL A 80 -14.20 24.15 11.43
CA VAL A 80 -14.09 25.60 11.70
C VAL A 80 -12.97 25.84 12.70
N ILE A 81 -12.08 26.77 12.36
CA ILE A 81 -11.04 27.28 13.25
C ILE A 81 -11.35 28.75 13.53
N VAL A 82 -11.50 29.10 14.79
CA VAL A 82 -11.73 30.47 15.26
C VAL A 82 -10.44 31.03 15.86
N TYR A 83 -10.02 32.20 15.43
CA TYR A 83 -8.93 32.95 16.06
C TYR A 83 -9.32 34.42 16.25
N GLY A 84 -8.66 35.07 17.21
CA GLY A 84 -9.06 36.39 17.68
C GLY A 84 -7.90 37.14 18.31
N PRO A 85 -8.17 38.06 19.26
CA PRO A 85 -7.15 38.58 20.15
C PRO A 85 -6.44 37.45 20.92
N PRO A 86 -5.19 37.66 21.38
CA PRO A 86 -4.50 36.69 22.23
C PRO A 86 -5.34 36.27 23.44
N ALA A 87 -5.19 35.02 23.86
CA ALA A 87 -5.94 34.37 24.93
C ALA A 87 -7.45 34.18 24.67
N LEU A 88 -7.91 34.25 23.41
CA LEU A 88 -9.29 33.93 23.01
C LEU A 88 -9.77 32.65 23.71
N SER A 89 -10.92 32.72 24.38
CA SER A 89 -11.53 31.57 25.07
C SER A 89 -12.62 30.92 24.22
N ARG A 90 -12.95 29.66 24.56
CA ARG A 90 -14.09 28.94 23.97
C ARG A 90 -15.45 29.59 24.28
N ASP A 91 -15.49 30.43 25.31
CA ASP A 91 -16.69 31.17 25.74
C ASP A 91 -16.92 32.43 24.90
N HIS A 92 -16.02 32.75 23.96
CA HIS A 92 -16.24 33.85 23.02
C HIS A 92 -17.58 33.67 22.30
N PRO A 93 -18.43 34.71 22.16
CA PRO A 93 -19.80 34.57 21.66
C PRO A 93 -19.92 33.83 20.32
N VAL A 94 -18.99 34.06 19.40
CA VAL A 94 -18.95 33.34 18.11
C VAL A 94 -18.61 31.85 18.28
N ALA A 95 -17.65 31.52 19.14
CA ALA A 95 -17.28 30.13 19.41
C ALA A 95 -18.40 29.40 20.16
N ALA A 96 -19.02 30.05 21.15
CA ALA A 96 -20.17 29.54 21.88
C ALA A 96 -21.39 29.34 20.96
N PHE A 97 -21.65 30.25 20.03
CA PHE A 97 -22.68 30.11 19.00
C PHE A 97 -22.44 28.87 18.13
N LEU A 98 -21.25 28.74 17.55
CA LEU A 98 -20.87 27.59 16.70
C LEU A 98 -20.95 26.27 17.47
N SER A 99 -20.54 26.28 18.74
CA SER A 99 -20.63 25.13 19.63
C SER A 99 -22.08 24.73 19.87
N ARG A 100 -22.96 25.67 20.25
CA ARG A 100 -24.37 25.42 20.54
C ARG A 100 -25.14 24.90 19.33
N GLU A 101 -24.92 25.51 18.16
CA GLU A 101 -25.50 25.04 16.90
C GLU A 101 -25.10 23.59 16.61
N GLY A 102 -23.83 23.25 16.84
CA GLY A 102 -23.33 21.87 16.71
C GLY A 102 -23.40 21.31 15.27
N ARG A 103 -23.51 22.18 14.26
CA ARG A 103 -23.62 21.81 12.84
C ARG A 103 -22.27 21.77 12.11
N ALA A 104 -21.21 22.36 12.67
CA ALA A 104 -19.86 22.24 12.14
C ALA A 104 -19.33 20.80 12.29
N ALA A 105 -18.47 20.34 11.39
CA ALA A 105 -17.86 19.01 11.50
C ALA A 105 -16.86 18.91 12.66
N SER A 106 -16.16 20.02 12.95
CA SER A 106 -15.31 20.18 14.12
C SER A 106 -15.13 21.67 14.43
N LEU A 107 -14.81 21.98 15.68
CA LEU A 107 -14.56 23.34 16.14
C LEU A 107 -13.23 23.39 16.88
N ALA A 108 -12.36 24.31 16.45
CA ALA A 108 -11.10 24.60 17.12
C ALA A 108 -10.92 26.10 17.37
N VAL A 109 -10.21 26.42 18.44
CA VAL A 109 -9.85 27.79 18.83
C VAL A 109 -8.33 27.90 18.85
N TYR A 110 -7.80 28.88 18.10
CA TYR A 110 -6.40 29.25 18.14
C TYR A 110 -6.22 30.49 19.00
N ARG A 111 -5.46 30.35 20.09
CA ARG A 111 -5.43 31.32 21.21
C ARG A 111 -4.34 32.36 21.10
N ASP A 112 -3.31 32.14 20.29
CA ASP A 112 -2.13 33.03 20.25
C ASP A 112 -2.32 34.24 19.32
N GLY A 113 -3.52 34.37 18.74
CA GLY A 113 -3.89 35.48 17.86
C GLY A 113 -3.08 35.54 16.57
N LEU A 114 -3.24 36.63 15.82
CA LEU A 114 -2.52 36.79 14.56
C LEU A 114 -1.01 36.91 14.79
N GLU A 115 -0.61 37.48 15.93
CA GLU A 115 0.79 37.71 16.31
C GLU A 115 1.53 36.39 16.47
N GLY A 116 0.93 35.40 17.14
CA GLY A 116 1.50 34.05 17.23
C GLY A 116 1.65 33.39 15.85
N LEU A 117 0.66 33.58 14.96
CA LEU A 117 0.73 33.02 13.61
C LEU A 117 1.81 33.73 12.78
N ALA A 118 1.95 35.04 12.92
CA ALA A 118 2.98 35.83 12.26
C ALA A 118 4.39 35.44 12.73
N ALA A 119 4.56 35.14 14.03
CA ALA A 119 5.82 34.68 14.58
C ALA A 119 6.21 33.28 14.07
N ALA A 120 5.23 32.39 13.90
CA ALA A 120 5.47 31.02 13.42
C ALA A 120 5.61 30.93 11.89
N TYR A 121 4.72 31.64 11.17
CA TYR A 121 4.50 31.60 9.72
C TYR A 121 4.19 33.00 9.17
N PRO A 122 5.19 33.91 9.11
CA PRO A 122 4.98 35.31 8.71
C PRO A 122 4.40 35.45 7.30
N PHE A 123 4.73 34.52 6.39
CA PHE A 123 4.24 34.49 5.01
C PHE A 123 2.75 34.09 4.88
N LEU A 124 2.10 33.69 5.98
CA LEU A 124 0.66 33.42 6.02
C LEU A 124 -0.16 34.60 6.55
N VAL A 125 0.46 35.75 6.78
CA VAL A 125 -0.21 36.98 7.19
C VAL A 125 -0.21 37.97 6.03
N THR A 126 -1.37 38.53 5.73
CA THR A 126 -1.57 39.45 4.60
C THR A 126 -2.59 40.53 4.94
N ALA A 127 -2.51 41.66 4.26
CA ALA A 127 -3.59 42.65 4.21
C ALA A 127 -4.50 42.48 2.98
N SER A 128 -4.16 41.58 2.07
CA SER A 128 -4.87 41.38 0.80
C SER A 128 -5.88 40.25 0.86
N VAL A 129 -7.14 40.55 0.51
CA VAL A 129 -8.24 39.58 0.38
C VAL A 129 -8.40 39.06 -1.06
N LYS A 130 -7.44 39.31 -1.96
CA LYS A 130 -7.55 38.91 -3.38
C LYS A 130 -7.47 37.40 -3.55
N GLN A 131 -8.33 36.83 -4.40
CA GLN A 131 -8.20 35.44 -4.86
C GLN A 131 -6.82 35.23 -5.50
N GLY A 132 -6.21 34.07 -5.27
CA GLY A 132 -4.89 33.70 -5.81
C GLY A 132 -3.69 34.09 -4.95
N CYS A 133 -3.89 34.78 -3.82
CA CYS A 133 -2.79 35.08 -2.88
C CYS A 133 -2.37 33.88 -2.03
N PHE A 134 -3.11 32.77 -2.07
CA PHE A 134 -2.85 31.60 -1.24
C PHE A 134 -2.10 30.51 -2.00
N LYS A 135 -1.18 29.87 -1.30
CA LYS A 135 -0.32 28.80 -1.79
C LYS A 135 -0.65 27.52 -1.02
N HIS A 136 -0.62 26.38 -1.69
CA HIS A 136 -0.64 25.07 -1.04
C HIS A 136 0.77 24.66 -0.68
N TYR A 137 0.99 24.27 0.58
CA TYR A 137 2.30 23.86 1.08
C TYR A 137 2.34 22.33 1.25
N PRO A 138 3.54 21.72 1.20
CA PRO A 138 3.69 20.31 1.55
C PRO A 138 3.21 20.04 2.98
N SER A 139 2.72 18.82 3.20
CA SER A 139 2.18 18.36 4.48
C SER A 139 3.26 18.34 5.55
N MET A 140 3.03 19.02 6.67
CA MET A 140 3.93 19.01 7.82
C MET A 140 3.74 17.73 8.63
N ILE A 141 4.71 16.84 8.57
CA ILE A 141 4.69 15.58 9.31
C ILE A 141 5.13 15.85 10.74
N LEU A 142 6.32 16.44 10.89
CA LEU A 142 6.85 16.85 12.19
C LEU A 142 6.98 18.37 12.24
N PRO A 143 6.56 18.98 13.38
CA PRO A 143 6.52 20.43 13.57
C PRO A 143 7.73 21.15 12.99
N ARG A 144 7.49 21.97 11.97
CA ARG A 144 8.45 22.95 11.41
C ARG A 144 9.71 22.38 10.73
N TRP A 145 9.95 21.06 10.70
CA TRP A 145 11.22 20.54 10.17
C TRP A 145 11.12 19.31 9.27
N LEU A 146 10.04 18.51 9.30
CA LEU A 146 9.86 17.39 8.39
C LEU A 146 8.58 17.54 7.58
N PHE A 147 8.74 17.65 6.26
CA PHE A 147 7.64 17.84 5.32
C PHE A 147 7.54 16.67 4.33
N LEU A 148 6.31 16.35 3.93
CA LEU A 148 5.98 15.36 2.91
C LEU A 148 5.21 16.05 1.79
N GLY A 149 5.67 15.89 0.55
CA GLY A 149 5.04 16.51 -0.61
C GLY A 149 5.08 15.67 -1.87
N ASP A 150 4.59 16.29 -2.94
CA ASP A 150 4.64 15.76 -4.31
C ASP A 150 5.74 16.45 -5.14
N TRP A 151 5.75 16.18 -6.46
CA TRP A 151 6.72 16.80 -7.37
C TRP A 151 6.53 18.32 -7.48
N GLY A 152 5.28 18.80 -7.50
CA GLY A 152 4.96 20.21 -7.59
C GLY A 152 5.39 20.99 -6.34
N ASP A 153 5.35 20.36 -5.16
CA ASP A 153 5.91 20.93 -3.93
C ASP A 153 7.43 21.06 -3.99
N ALA A 154 8.12 20.06 -4.56
CA ALA A 154 9.57 20.07 -4.68
C ALA A 154 10.09 21.12 -5.69
N GLU A 155 9.33 21.40 -6.75
CA GLU A 155 9.65 22.44 -7.74
C GLU A 155 9.35 23.86 -7.25
N ALA A 156 8.50 24.01 -6.23
CA ALA A 156 8.05 25.30 -5.74
C ALA A 156 9.09 26.01 -4.84
N ALA A 157 10.17 26.48 -5.45
CA ALA A 157 11.32 27.08 -4.76
C ALA A 157 10.96 28.23 -3.80
N GLU A 158 9.93 29.02 -4.12
CA GLU A 158 9.42 30.08 -3.24
C GLU A 158 8.80 29.52 -1.96
N ARG A 159 7.92 28.51 -2.08
CA ARG A 159 7.27 27.85 -0.93
C ARG A 159 8.27 27.15 -0.03
N LEU A 160 9.27 26.51 -0.63
CA LEU A 160 10.35 25.87 0.12
C LEU A 160 11.23 26.89 0.85
N ALA A 161 11.43 28.09 0.28
CA ALA A 161 12.14 29.17 0.94
C ALA A 161 11.34 29.75 2.12
N GLU A 162 10.02 29.93 1.97
CA GLU A 162 9.11 30.34 3.03
C GLU A 162 9.14 29.36 4.22
N LEU A 163 9.15 28.05 3.94
CA LEU A 163 9.29 27.00 4.95
C LEU A 163 10.72 26.81 5.48
N GLY A 164 11.70 27.55 4.95
CA GLY A 164 13.10 27.42 5.34
C GLY A 164 13.74 26.07 4.99
N VAL A 165 13.17 25.32 4.04
CA VAL A 165 13.68 24.01 3.62
C VAL A 165 15.11 24.13 3.09
N LYS A 166 16.01 23.33 3.66
CA LYS A 166 17.44 23.27 3.30
C LYS A 166 17.84 21.94 2.69
N ARG A 167 16.97 20.93 2.77
CA ARG A 167 17.27 19.56 2.37
C ARG A 167 16.08 18.94 1.64
N ILE A 168 16.33 18.20 0.58
CA ILE A 168 15.30 17.50 -0.21
C ILE A 168 15.73 16.04 -0.39
N VAL A 169 14.80 15.13 -0.12
CA VAL A 169 14.88 13.71 -0.50
C VAL A 169 13.89 13.50 -1.65
N SER A 170 14.39 13.14 -2.83
CA SER A 170 13.59 12.77 -3.99
C SER A 170 13.65 11.27 -4.20
N ILE A 171 12.51 10.58 -4.07
CA ILE A 171 12.38 9.18 -4.47
C ILE A 171 11.45 9.08 -5.69
N HIS A 172 12.03 8.87 -6.87
CA HIS A 172 11.31 8.98 -8.15
C HIS A 172 11.91 8.05 -9.22
N ASN A 173 11.26 7.91 -10.39
CA ASN A 173 11.85 7.18 -11.52
C ASN A 173 13.02 7.96 -12.15
N HIS A 174 12.98 9.29 -12.05
CA HIS A 174 13.95 10.21 -12.63
C HIS A 174 14.21 11.39 -11.67
N PRO A 175 14.83 11.15 -10.50
CA PRO A 175 15.03 12.18 -9.47
C PRO A 175 16.01 13.29 -9.90
N GLU A 176 16.82 13.05 -10.95
CA GLU A 176 17.76 14.01 -11.53
C GLU A 176 17.11 15.19 -12.25
N ASN A 177 15.83 15.06 -12.62
CA ASN A 177 15.08 16.11 -13.30
C ASN A 177 14.75 17.28 -12.38
N LEU A 178 14.63 17.04 -11.07
CA LEU A 178 14.46 18.12 -10.11
C LEU A 178 15.77 18.89 -9.98
N LYS A 179 15.68 20.22 -10.11
CA LYS A 179 16.80 21.15 -9.90
C LYS A 179 16.49 22.04 -8.69
N PRO A 180 16.90 21.64 -7.47
CA PRO A 180 16.71 22.47 -6.29
C PRO A 180 17.44 23.81 -6.40
N ARG A 181 16.96 24.80 -5.64
CA ARG A 181 17.65 26.09 -5.49
C ARG A 181 19.07 25.90 -4.96
N ALA A 182 19.98 26.78 -5.34
CA ALA A 182 21.34 26.81 -4.81
C ALA A 182 21.34 26.82 -3.26
N GLY A 183 22.21 26.02 -2.65
CA GLY A 183 22.33 25.87 -1.20
C GLY A 183 21.39 24.84 -0.56
N VAL A 184 20.50 24.20 -1.33
CA VAL A 184 19.68 23.08 -0.86
C VAL A 184 20.43 21.76 -1.09
N ARG A 185 20.60 20.96 -0.05
CA ARG A 185 21.17 19.60 -0.18
C ARG A 185 20.12 18.67 -0.76
N HIS A 186 20.54 17.77 -1.66
CA HIS A 186 19.62 16.92 -2.41
C HIS A 186 20.08 15.46 -2.40
N LEU A 187 19.29 14.59 -1.75
CA LEU A 187 19.42 13.15 -1.87
C LEU A 187 18.48 12.65 -2.97
N LYS A 188 19.03 11.91 -3.93
CA LYS A 188 18.30 11.36 -5.09
C LYS A 188 18.26 9.84 -4.98
N LEU A 189 17.07 9.30 -4.95
CA LEU A 189 16.80 7.86 -4.84
C LEU A 189 15.95 7.46 -6.05
N GLU A 190 16.47 6.55 -6.86
CA GLU A 190 15.76 6.08 -8.05
C GLU A 190 14.97 4.81 -7.71
N LEU A 191 13.63 4.91 -7.72
CA LEU A 191 12.77 3.76 -7.43
C LEU A 191 11.41 3.87 -8.15
N PRO A 192 11.01 2.83 -8.93
CA PRO A 192 9.67 2.75 -9.49
C PRO A 192 8.62 2.49 -8.40
N ASP A 193 7.40 3.02 -8.59
CA ASP A 193 6.29 2.84 -7.65
C ASP A 193 5.51 1.56 -7.96
N VAL A 194 6.14 0.42 -7.75
CA VAL A 194 5.56 -0.92 -7.98
C VAL A 194 5.80 -1.80 -6.77
N GLU A 195 4.89 -2.72 -6.48
CA GLU A 195 4.93 -3.59 -5.30
C GLU A 195 6.15 -4.51 -5.26
N THR A 196 6.77 -4.78 -6.41
CA THR A 196 7.96 -5.63 -6.52
C THR A 196 9.28 -4.89 -6.31
N ALA A 197 9.25 -3.55 -6.21
CA ALA A 197 10.46 -2.76 -6.02
C ALA A 197 10.93 -2.80 -4.56
N ASP A 198 12.24 -3.00 -4.34
CA ASP A 198 12.82 -3.00 -3.01
C ASP A 198 13.09 -1.56 -2.53
N ILE A 199 12.17 -1.03 -1.72
CA ILE A 199 12.34 0.30 -1.08
C ILE A 199 13.27 0.25 0.13
N SER A 200 13.51 -0.92 0.73
CA SER A 200 14.30 -1.06 1.96
C SER A 200 15.76 -0.67 1.75
N ALA A 201 16.29 -0.90 0.54
CA ALA A 201 17.61 -0.47 0.10
C ALA A 201 17.85 1.05 0.24
N HIS A 202 16.80 1.84 0.39
CA HIS A 202 16.90 3.29 0.57
C HIS A 202 16.63 3.77 2.00
N PHE A 203 16.19 2.90 2.90
CA PHE A 203 15.83 3.29 4.27
C PHE A 203 17.00 3.88 5.03
N ASN A 204 18.20 3.28 4.95
CA ASN A 204 19.35 3.78 5.70
C ASN A 204 19.83 5.15 5.19
N ALA A 205 20.04 5.29 3.88
CA ALA A 205 20.47 6.55 3.27
C ALA A 205 19.46 7.68 3.52
N ALA A 206 18.15 7.39 3.40
CA ALA A 206 17.10 8.36 3.71
C ALA A 206 17.10 8.73 5.20
N TYR A 207 17.21 7.75 6.10
CA TYR A 207 17.25 7.98 7.54
C TYR A 207 18.42 8.88 7.92
N GLU A 208 19.65 8.54 7.52
CA GLU A 208 20.84 9.33 7.83
C GLU A 208 20.72 10.77 7.32
N PHE A 209 20.20 10.93 6.10
CA PHE A 209 20.04 12.25 5.50
C PHE A 209 18.99 13.11 6.20
N ILE A 210 17.85 12.52 6.60
CA ILE A 210 16.79 13.21 7.35
C ILE A 210 17.27 13.51 8.77
N ASP A 211 17.92 12.55 9.44
CA ASP A 211 18.35 12.69 10.83
C ASP A 211 19.48 13.71 10.99
N GLU A 212 20.42 13.74 10.05
CA GLU A 212 21.41 14.80 9.97
C GLU A 212 20.73 16.17 9.79
N GLY A 213 19.66 16.25 8.98
CA GLY A 213 18.84 17.45 8.85
C GLY A 213 18.23 17.90 10.17
N ARG A 214 17.61 16.97 10.91
CA ARG A 214 17.07 17.21 12.26
C ARG A 214 18.15 17.76 13.20
N ARG A 215 19.31 17.10 13.29
CA ARG A 215 20.42 17.48 14.17
C ARG A 215 20.99 18.87 13.84
N LEU A 216 21.06 19.20 12.56
CA LEU A 216 21.55 20.49 12.07
C LEU A 216 20.47 21.57 12.03
N LYS A 217 19.24 21.29 12.49
CA LYS A 217 18.08 22.20 12.40
C LYS A 217 17.86 22.70 10.97
N GLN A 218 18.00 21.79 10.00
CA GLN A 218 17.82 22.02 8.58
C GLN A 218 16.54 21.33 8.12
N PRO A 219 15.42 22.07 7.96
CA PRO A 219 14.15 21.49 7.54
C PRO A 219 14.27 20.71 6.23
N THR A 220 13.65 19.54 6.21
CA THR A 220 13.78 18.54 5.15
C THR A 220 12.42 18.26 4.52
N LEU A 221 12.36 18.32 3.18
CA LEU A 221 11.24 17.84 2.38
C LEU A 221 11.55 16.43 1.86
N VAL A 222 10.64 15.49 2.06
CA VAL A 222 10.65 14.18 1.39
C VAL A 222 9.51 14.16 0.37
N HIS A 223 9.81 13.85 -0.89
CA HIS A 223 8.80 13.83 -1.94
C HIS A 223 9.01 12.70 -2.96
N CYS A 224 7.94 12.38 -3.68
CA CYS A 224 7.96 11.51 -4.85
C CYS A 224 7.21 12.18 -6.01
N GLY A 225 6.59 11.39 -6.89
CA GLY A 225 5.73 11.92 -7.96
C GLY A 225 4.46 12.57 -7.42
N ALA A 226 3.61 11.77 -6.75
CA ALA A 226 2.31 12.20 -6.23
C ALA A 226 2.28 12.49 -4.72
N GLY A 227 3.35 12.18 -3.98
CA GLY A 227 3.36 12.29 -2.53
C GLY A 227 2.39 11.31 -1.83
N VAL A 228 2.17 10.14 -2.42
CA VAL A 228 1.19 9.11 -1.95
C VAL A 228 1.88 7.88 -1.37
N SER A 229 2.80 7.28 -2.14
CA SER A 229 3.34 5.94 -1.86
C SER A 229 4.82 5.97 -1.44
N ARG A 230 5.76 6.07 -2.39
CA ARG A 230 7.23 6.03 -2.12
C ARG A 230 7.72 6.96 -1.00
N SER A 231 7.42 8.26 -1.08
CA SER A 231 7.88 9.24 -0.10
C SER A 231 7.22 9.05 1.26
N ALA A 232 5.95 8.66 1.28
CA ALA A 232 5.23 8.37 2.51
C ALA A 232 5.81 7.14 3.23
N ALA A 233 6.18 6.10 2.47
CA ALA A 233 6.86 4.93 3.02
C ALA A 233 8.23 5.28 3.62
N LEU A 234 9.05 6.12 2.96
CA LEU A 234 10.31 6.60 3.52
C LEU A 234 10.11 7.40 4.83
N VAL A 235 9.12 8.28 4.87
CA VAL A 235 8.80 9.06 6.08
C VAL A 235 8.35 8.12 7.20
N ALA A 236 7.49 7.14 6.92
CA ALA A 236 7.06 6.15 7.89
C ALA A 236 8.25 5.35 8.44
N ALA A 237 9.14 4.85 7.58
CA ALA A 237 10.37 4.17 7.99
C ALA A 237 11.26 5.05 8.89
N TYR A 238 11.37 6.35 8.58
CA TYR A 238 12.08 7.30 9.43
C TYR A 238 11.43 7.43 10.82
N LEU A 239 10.10 7.55 10.91
CA LEU A 239 9.38 7.61 12.19
C LEU A 239 9.60 6.34 13.01
N MET A 240 9.46 5.16 12.38
CA MET A 240 9.68 3.86 13.02
C MET A 240 11.07 3.75 13.62
N ARG A 241 12.10 4.15 12.87
CA ARG A 241 13.49 4.04 13.32
C ARG A 241 13.91 5.16 14.29
N SER A 242 13.27 6.32 14.23
CA SER A 242 13.59 7.45 15.14
C SER A 242 12.87 7.38 16.48
N ARG A 243 11.85 6.52 16.61
CA ARG A 243 11.02 6.38 17.82
C ARG A 243 10.82 4.90 18.17
N PRO A 244 11.56 4.37 19.15
CA PRO A 244 11.44 2.98 19.58
C PRO A 244 9.99 2.57 19.86
N GLY A 245 9.61 1.36 19.43
CA GLY A 245 8.26 0.82 19.60
C GLY A 245 7.20 1.33 18.60
N THR A 246 7.57 2.19 17.65
CA THR A 246 6.60 2.68 16.64
C THR A 246 6.40 1.66 15.53
N THR A 247 5.19 1.11 15.44
CA THR A 247 4.79 0.15 14.40
C THR A 247 4.57 0.82 13.04
N ALA A 248 4.60 0.05 11.95
CA ALA A 248 4.31 0.50 10.60
C ALA A 248 2.91 1.11 10.48
N ALA A 249 1.91 0.48 11.10
CA ALA A 249 0.54 0.97 11.15
C ALA A 249 0.46 2.31 11.90
N ALA A 250 1.12 2.43 13.05
CA ALA A 250 1.14 3.67 13.84
C ALA A 250 1.86 4.81 13.08
N ALA A 251 3.02 4.53 12.49
CA ALA A 251 3.77 5.49 11.69
C ALA A 251 2.95 6.00 10.50
N LEU A 252 2.29 5.10 9.76
CA LEU A 252 1.44 5.49 8.63
C LEU A 252 0.17 6.22 9.08
N ALA A 253 -0.40 5.89 10.24
CA ALA A 253 -1.53 6.62 10.78
C ALA A 253 -1.15 8.08 11.09
N GLU A 254 0.02 8.33 11.66
CA GLU A 254 0.54 9.69 11.89
C GLU A 254 0.78 10.44 10.59
N VAL A 255 1.38 9.79 9.59
CA VAL A 255 1.63 10.39 8.27
C VAL A 255 0.30 10.68 7.54
N ARG A 256 -0.69 9.79 7.64
CA ARG A 256 -2.05 9.99 7.09
C ARG A 256 -2.81 11.11 7.77
N ALA A 257 -2.65 11.29 9.08
CA ALA A 257 -3.27 12.40 9.80
C ALA A 257 -2.78 13.76 9.30
N ALA A 258 -1.53 13.85 8.84
CA ALA A 258 -0.98 15.04 8.21
C ALA A 258 -1.25 15.13 6.70
N ARG A 259 -1.44 14.00 6.01
CA ARG A 259 -1.68 13.92 4.56
C ARG A 259 -2.63 12.77 4.22
N SER A 260 -3.93 13.05 4.13
CA SER A 260 -5.01 12.06 4.05
C SER A 260 -4.91 11.07 2.87
N MET A 261 -4.33 11.51 1.75
CA MET A 261 -4.12 10.69 0.54
C MET A 261 -2.96 9.69 0.64
N VAL A 262 -2.27 9.59 1.78
CA VAL A 262 -1.14 8.69 1.96
C VAL A 262 -1.59 7.23 1.89
N GLN A 263 -1.01 6.52 0.93
CA GLN A 263 -1.30 5.13 0.65
C GLN A 263 -0.08 4.51 -0.05
N PRO A 264 0.91 4.02 0.72
CA PRO A 264 1.95 3.15 0.16
C PRO A 264 1.31 2.00 -0.61
N ASN A 265 1.96 1.58 -1.70
CA ASN A 265 1.59 0.31 -2.33
C ASN A 265 1.82 -0.86 -1.36
N ASP A 266 1.17 -1.98 -1.62
CA ASP A 266 1.16 -3.13 -0.72
C ASP A 266 2.57 -3.69 -0.45
N GLY A 267 3.44 -3.70 -1.47
CA GLY A 267 4.84 -4.12 -1.33
C GLY A 267 5.64 -3.24 -0.37
N PHE A 268 5.50 -1.92 -0.47
CA PHE A 268 6.16 -0.98 0.43
C PHE A 268 5.62 -1.07 1.85
N TYR A 269 4.31 -1.25 2.03
CA TYR A 269 3.74 -1.45 3.35
C TYR A 269 4.25 -2.75 4.01
N ARG A 270 4.28 -3.85 3.25
CA ARG A 270 4.88 -5.12 3.71
C ARG A 270 6.35 -4.96 4.08
N THR A 271 7.08 -4.13 3.33
CA THR A 271 8.47 -3.78 3.64
C THR A 271 8.59 -3.02 4.97
N LEU A 272 7.66 -2.12 5.28
CA LEU A 272 7.59 -1.46 6.58
C LEU A 272 7.25 -2.47 7.70
N CYS A 273 6.30 -3.37 7.51
CA CYS A 273 5.99 -4.42 8.49
C CYS A 273 7.20 -5.32 8.76
N ALA A 274 7.95 -5.71 7.72
CA ALA A 274 9.17 -6.49 7.88
C ALA A 274 10.25 -5.73 8.67
N LEU A 275 10.34 -4.40 8.52
CA LEU A 275 11.28 -3.56 9.27
C LEU A 275 11.06 -3.63 10.79
N GLU A 276 9.82 -3.85 11.25
CA GLU A 276 9.49 -3.94 12.67
C GLU A 276 10.28 -5.04 13.39
N HIS A 277 10.54 -6.17 12.72
CA HIS A 277 11.39 -7.24 13.26
C HIS A 277 12.82 -6.75 13.49
N GLY A 278 13.41 -6.06 12.51
CA GLY A 278 14.76 -5.49 12.60
C GLY A 278 14.89 -4.38 13.65
N LEU A 279 13.78 -3.73 14.01
CA LEU A 279 13.71 -2.71 15.06
C LEU A 279 13.41 -3.29 16.45
N GLY A 280 13.26 -4.62 16.58
CA GLY A 280 13.02 -5.29 17.86
C GLY A 280 11.60 -5.17 18.39
N ILE A 281 10.61 -4.89 17.54
CA ILE A 281 9.21 -4.83 17.94
C ILE A 281 8.70 -6.27 18.20
N PRO A 282 8.08 -6.55 19.37
CA PRO A 282 7.54 -7.87 19.70
C PRO A 282 6.51 -8.35 18.69
N GLU A 283 6.50 -9.65 18.37
CA GLU A 283 5.63 -10.22 17.33
C GLU A 283 4.14 -9.91 17.52
N HIS A 284 3.66 -9.92 18.76
CA HIS A 284 2.26 -9.62 19.09
C HIS A 284 1.86 -8.14 18.95
N GLU A 285 2.84 -7.25 18.80
CA GLU A 285 2.63 -5.81 18.59
C GLU A 285 2.83 -5.40 17.13
N ARG A 286 3.36 -6.31 16.28
CA ARG A 286 3.66 -6.02 14.87
C ARG A 286 2.39 -5.75 14.07
N SER A 287 2.53 -4.90 13.08
CA SER A 287 1.45 -4.54 12.17
C SER A 287 1.13 -5.71 11.25
N ASP A 288 -0.16 -5.95 10.99
CA ASP A 288 -0.58 -6.91 9.98
C ASP A 288 -0.09 -6.44 8.59
N PRO A 289 0.79 -7.19 7.91
CA PRO A 289 1.29 -6.86 6.57
C PRO A 289 0.21 -6.81 5.49
N ASN A 290 -1.01 -7.24 5.81
CA ASN A 290 -2.16 -7.28 4.93
C ASN A 290 -3.23 -6.23 5.26
N ALA A 291 -3.00 -5.37 6.25
CA ALA A 291 -4.01 -4.39 6.68
C ALA A 291 -4.41 -3.36 5.60
N LEU A 292 -3.53 -3.07 4.62
CA LEU A 292 -3.85 -2.17 3.51
C LEU A 292 -4.46 -2.88 2.30
N THR A 293 -4.39 -4.20 2.26
CA THR A 293 -5.04 -5.00 1.24
C THR A 293 -6.53 -5.05 1.56
N GLY A 294 -7.41 -4.60 0.66
CA GLY A 294 -8.86 -4.83 0.79
C GLY A 294 -9.26 -6.31 0.76
N PHE A 295 -8.28 -7.23 0.73
CA PHE A 295 -8.38 -8.68 0.72
C PHE A 295 -7.13 -9.27 1.38
N ALA A 296 -7.28 -9.88 2.56
CA ALA A 296 -6.21 -10.52 3.34
C ALA A 296 -5.14 -11.21 2.46
N GLY A 297 -3.98 -10.55 2.32
CA GLY A 297 -2.86 -10.98 1.48
C GLY A 297 -1.97 -12.05 2.09
N ALA A 298 -2.44 -13.29 2.21
CA ALA A 298 -1.63 -14.41 2.70
C ALA A 298 -0.42 -14.81 1.82
N ASP A 299 -0.26 -14.19 0.63
CA ASP A 299 0.73 -14.59 -0.39
C ASP A 299 1.83 -13.54 -0.65
N ALA A 300 2.16 -12.70 0.35
CA ALA A 300 3.45 -12.01 0.30
C ALA A 300 4.57 -13.04 0.42
N GLY A 301 5.47 -13.13 -0.58
CA GLY A 301 6.78 -13.71 -0.29
C GLY A 301 7.43 -12.98 0.89
N GLU A 302 8.26 -13.67 1.67
CA GLU A 302 9.00 -13.04 2.77
C GLU A 302 9.75 -11.80 2.24
N VAL A 303 9.47 -10.63 2.83
CA VAL A 303 10.12 -9.40 2.39
C VAL A 303 11.55 -9.40 2.92
N LYS A 304 12.51 -9.62 2.02
CA LYS A 304 13.93 -9.54 2.34
C LYS A 304 14.36 -8.08 2.40
N LEU A 305 14.67 -7.60 3.60
CA LEU A 305 15.20 -6.25 3.79
C LEU A 305 16.67 -6.17 3.37
N SER A 306 17.13 -4.97 2.98
CA SER A 306 18.55 -4.67 2.91
C SER A 306 19.19 -4.86 4.29
N ALA A 307 20.47 -5.28 4.30
CA ALA A 307 21.19 -5.60 5.53
C ALA A 307 21.29 -4.43 6.52
N ASP A 308 21.18 -3.20 6.02
CA ASP A 308 21.27 -1.94 6.76
C ASP A 308 19.92 -1.23 6.96
N ALA A 309 18.79 -1.85 6.57
CA ALA A 309 17.46 -1.22 6.60
C ALA A 309 17.07 -0.70 8.00
N ALA A 310 17.37 -1.48 9.05
CA ALA A 310 17.16 -1.10 10.45
C ALA A 310 18.28 -0.22 11.04
N GLY A 311 19.28 0.13 10.23
CA GLY A 311 20.54 0.76 10.63
C GLY A 311 21.68 -0.25 10.77
N ALA A 312 22.92 0.24 10.74
CA ALA A 312 24.09 -0.58 11.01
C ALA A 312 24.00 -1.15 12.43
N LYS A 313 24.04 -2.48 12.57
CA LYS A 313 24.20 -3.12 13.88
C LYS A 313 25.55 -2.68 14.45
N VAL A 314 25.53 -1.88 15.52
CA VAL A 314 26.73 -1.61 16.30
C VAL A 314 27.16 -2.95 16.92
N ALA A 315 28.38 -3.39 16.64
CA ALA A 315 28.92 -4.58 17.28
C ALA A 315 29.01 -4.32 18.79
N VAL A 316 28.10 -4.92 19.55
CA VAL A 316 28.16 -4.89 21.01
C VAL A 316 29.20 -5.92 21.44
N VAL A 317 30.39 -5.44 21.77
CA VAL A 317 31.41 -6.27 22.42
C VAL A 317 31.06 -6.32 23.91
N GLN A 318 30.64 -7.49 24.40
CA GLN A 318 30.52 -7.69 25.85
C GLN A 318 31.91 -7.69 26.45
N LEU A 319 32.18 -6.80 27.40
CA LEU A 319 33.43 -6.78 28.14
C LEU A 319 33.24 -7.51 29.47
N ASP A 320 34.19 -8.36 29.85
CA ASP A 320 34.27 -8.89 31.21
C ASP A 320 34.55 -7.77 32.23
N ALA A 321 34.50 -8.10 33.52
CA ALA A 321 34.77 -7.14 34.60
C ALA A 321 36.20 -6.55 34.56
N ALA A 322 37.09 -7.09 33.73
CA ALA A 322 38.45 -6.60 33.47
C ALA A 322 38.57 -5.86 32.11
N GLY A 323 37.47 -5.62 31.40
CA GLY A 323 37.46 -4.88 30.14
C GLY A 323 37.80 -5.71 28.89
N ARG A 324 37.70 -7.05 28.93
CA ARG A 324 38.04 -7.93 27.78
C ARG A 324 36.81 -8.41 27.03
N ALA A 325 36.89 -8.34 25.70
CA ALA A 325 35.86 -8.84 24.78
C ALA A 325 35.57 -10.33 24.98
N LEU A 326 34.34 -10.67 25.37
CA LEU A 326 33.84 -12.03 25.45
C LEU A 326 33.26 -12.45 24.09
N GLY A 327 33.90 -13.43 23.46
CA GLY A 327 33.36 -14.18 22.33
C GLY A 327 33.49 -13.51 20.95
N ALA A 328 34.64 -13.67 20.30
CA ALA A 328 34.74 -13.71 18.85
C ALA A 328 35.75 -14.80 18.47
N GLY A 329 35.26 -15.88 17.85
CA GLY A 329 36.12 -16.83 17.14
C GLY A 329 36.91 -16.06 16.09
N ALA A 330 38.22 -16.28 16.08
CA ALA A 330 39.19 -15.51 15.32
C ALA A 330 38.84 -15.41 13.83
N PRO A 331 38.84 -14.21 13.22
CA PRO A 331 39.04 -14.08 11.80
C PRO A 331 40.54 -14.20 11.49
N ALA A 332 40.87 -14.95 10.44
CA ALA A 332 42.21 -15.07 9.90
C ALA A 332 42.80 -13.68 9.57
N ALA A 333 44.06 -13.48 9.95
CA ALA A 333 44.81 -12.25 9.74
C ALA A 333 44.93 -11.90 8.24
N PRO A 334 44.80 -10.62 7.84
CA PRO A 334 45.18 -10.19 6.51
C PRO A 334 46.71 -10.06 6.41
N ALA A 335 47.24 -10.53 5.28
CA ALA A 335 48.66 -10.43 4.92
C ALA A 335 49.12 -8.97 4.83
N ALA A 336 50.30 -8.71 5.40
CA ALA A 336 50.98 -7.43 5.39
C ALA A 336 51.37 -6.98 3.97
N ALA A 337 51.13 -5.71 3.66
CA ALA A 337 51.76 -5.01 2.55
C ALA A 337 53.03 -4.30 3.05
N PRO A 338 54.13 -4.25 2.26
CA PRO A 338 55.35 -3.60 2.69
C PRO A 338 55.29 -2.08 2.48
N ALA A 339 55.95 -1.38 3.40
CA ALA A 339 56.17 0.05 3.35
C ALA A 339 57.42 0.42 2.52
N ALA A 340 57.28 1.45 1.68
CA ALA A 340 58.33 2.33 1.16
C ALA A 340 57.60 3.51 0.51
N GLY A 341 57.97 4.78 0.58
CA GLY A 341 59.09 5.53 1.14
C GLY A 341 58.82 6.99 0.74
N VAL A 342 59.17 7.93 1.60
CA VAL A 342 58.97 9.38 1.41
C VAL A 342 60.00 9.92 0.41
N VAL A 343 59.58 10.60 -0.67
CA VAL A 343 60.29 11.75 -1.29
C VAL A 343 59.28 12.66 -2.01
N GLY A 344 59.40 13.99 -1.83
CA GLY A 344 58.49 15.01 -2.37
C GLY A 344 58.89 15.64 -3.71
N ARG A 345 58.24 16.79 -3.98
CA ARG A 345 58.16 17.65 -5.20
C ARG A 345 57.03 17.21 -6.15
N GLY A 346 56.19 18.05 -6.74
CA GLY A 346 56.10 19.50 -6.89
C GLY A 346 55.24 19.74 -8.15
N ASP A 347 54.33 20.72 -8.09
CA ASP A 347 53.63 21.42 -9.19
C ASP A 347 53.48 20.75 -10.58
N GLU A 348 52.25 20.37 -10.96
CA GLU A 348 51.70 20.55 -12.32
C GLU A 348 50.25 20.03 -12.45
N ALA A 349 49.23 20.86 -12.21
CA ALA A 349 47.86 20.55 -12.69
C ALA A 349 46.94 21.78 -12.80
N GLN A 350 47.49 22.95 -13.14
CA GLN A 350 46.70 24.15 -13.46
C GLN A 350 46.88 24.52 -14.94
N ARG A 351 46.56 23.59 -15.85
CA ARG A 351 46.63 23.89 -17.30
C ARG A 351 45.74 23.02 -18.20
N ARG A 352 44.53 22.65 -17.77
CA ARG A 352 43.52 22.05 -18.68
C ARG A 352 42.08 22.53 -18.45
N ARG A 353 41.91 23.75 -17.94
CA ARG A 353 40.64 24.47 -17.89
C ARG A 353 40.73 25.74 -18.72
N ARG A 354 40.70 25.64 -20.06
CA ARG A 354 40.48 26.76 -21.01
C ARG A 354 40.54 26.26 -22.46
N SER A 355 39.64 25.34 -22.85
CA SER A 355 39.36 25.05 -24.26
C SER A 355 38.19 24.07 -24.38
N ARG A 356 36.96 24.57 -24.25
CA ARG A 356 35.71 23.95 -24.79
C ARG A 356 34.45 24.80 -24.54
N SER A 357 34.60 26.08 -24.22
CA SER A 357 33.53 27.08 -24.30
C SER A 357 33.67 27.84 -25.62
N ARG A 358 33.01 27.36 -26.68
CA ARG A 358 32.63 28.07 -27.93
C ARG A 358 32.47 27.06 -29.07
N SER A 359 31.43 26.22 -29.03
CA SER A 359 30.89 25.53 -30.22
C SER A 359 29.62 24.70 -29.97
N ARG A 360 28.72 25.10 -29.06
CA ARG A 360 27.37 24.50 -28.95
C ARG A 360 26.27 25.52 -28.63
N SER A 361 26.39 26.70 -29.24
CA SER A 361 25.36 27.73 -29.25
C SER A 361 24.88 27.90 -30.69
N ARG A 362 23.99 27.00 -31.17
CA ARG A 362 23.11 27.21 -32.34
C ARG A 362 22.14 26.07 -32.71
N GLU A 363 21.92 25.07 -31.85
CA GLU A 363 20.89 24.03 -32.09
C GLU A 363 19.87 23.94 -30.94
N GLY A 364 19.46 25.09 -30.41
CA GLY A 364 18.57 25.19 -29.23
C GLY A 364 17.15 25.69 -29.48
N GLU A 365 16.79 26.08 -30.71
CA GLU A 365 15.54 26.85 -30.93
C GLU A 365 14.52 26.21 -31.89
N ARG A 366 14.72 24.94 -32.29
CA ARG A 366 13.73 24.18 -33.08
C ARG A 366 13.31 22.87 -32.42
N GLY A 367 13.22 22.85 -31.09
CA GLY A 367 12.71 21.70 -30.32
C GLY A 367 11.60 22.03 -29.32
N TRP A 368 11.18 23.29 -29.26
CA TRP A 368 10.23 23.81 -28.28
C TRP A 368 8.77 23.80 -28.78
N ARG A 369 8.54 23.89 -30.09
CA ARG A 369 7.17 23.89 -30.67
C ARG A 369 6.62 22.48 -30.95
N ASP A 370 7.46 21.45 -30.93
CA ASP A 370 7.02 20.07 -31.19
C ASP A 370 6.65 19.35 -29.89
N ARG A 371 7.38 19.59 -28.78
CA ARG A 371 7.06 19.00 -27.47
C ARG A 371 5.78 19.55 -26.82
N ALA A 372 5.39 20.79 -27.15
CA ALA A 372 4.09 21.34 -26.73
C ALA A 372 2.93 20.70 -27.49
N ARG A 373 3.13 20.39 -28.79
CA ARG A 373 2.15 19.70 -29.63
C ARG A 373 1.99 18.23 -29.26
N ASP A 374 3.06 17.56 -28.85
CA ASP A 374 3.00 16.17 -28.37
C ASP A 374 2.20 16.05 -27.05
N ARG A 375 2.39 17.02 -26.14
CA ARG A 375 1.62 17.11 -24.87
C ARG A 375 0.13 17.39 -25.09
N GLU A 376 -0.23 18.10 -26.16
CA GLU A 376 -1.64 18.37 -26.50
C GLU A 376 -2.30 17.17 -27.19
N ARG A 377 -1.57 16.46 -28.05
CA ARG A 377 -2.02 15.22 -28.70
C ARG A 377 -2.27 14.09 -27.69
N GLU A 378 -1.46 14.00 -26.63
CA GLU A 378 -1.63 13.01 -25.57
C GLU A 378 -2.90 13.30 -24.73
N ARG A 379 -3.12 14.56 -24.36
CA ARG A 379 -4.35 15.01 -23.66
C ARG A 379 -5.62 14.81 -24.49
N GLU A 380 -5.55 14.94 -25.81
CA GLU A 380 -6.70 14.70 -26.69
C GLU A 380 -7.01 13.20 -26.84
N ARG A 381 -6.00 12.33 -26.86
CA ARG A 381 -6.19 10.85 -26.88
C ARG A 381 -6.90 10.37 -25.61
N ASP A 382 -6.54 10.91 -24.45
CA ASP A 382 -7.19 10.55 -23.18
C ASP A 382 -8.64 11.01 -23.13
N ARG A 383 -8.95 12.21 -23.63
CA ARG A 383 -10.34 12.70 -23.74
C ARG A 383 -11.20 11.85 -24.69
N ARG A 384 -10.63 11.33 -25.77
CA ARG A 384 -11.34 10.42 -26.70
C ARG A 384 -11.62 9.05 -26.07
N ARG A 385 -10.68 8.52 -25.26
CA ARG A 385 -10.85 7.25 -24.52
C ARG A 385 -11.92 7.36 -23.42
N SER A 386 -12.06 8.51 -22.79
CA SER A 386 -13.13 8.74 -21.81
C SER A 386 -14.51 8.84 -22.49
N ARG A 387 -14.60 9.48 -23.65
CA ARG A 387 -15.86 9.61 -24.41
C ARG A 387 -16.32 8.31 -25.09
N SER A 388 -15.42 7.39 -25.43
CA SER A 388 -15.79 6.07 -25.96
C SER A 388 -16.37 5.17 -24.85
N ARG A 389 -15.83 5.26 -23.63
CA ARG A 389 -16.34 4.52 -22.46
C ARG A 389 -17.72 5.00 -22.00
N GLU A 390 -18.06 6.27 -22.23
CA GLU A 390 -19.40 6.80 -21.95
C GLU A 390 -20.45 6.45 -23.03
N ARG A 391 -20.02 6.14 -24.27
CA ARG A 391 -20.92 5.72 -25.36
C ARG A 391 -21.27 4.22 -25.32
N GLU A 392 -20.37 3.37 -24.87
CA GLU A 392 -20.62 1.93 -24.72
C GLU A 392 -21.54 1.58 -23.53
N GLY A 393 -21.80 2.53 -22.62
CA GLY A 393 -22.70 2.36 -21.48
C GLY A 393 -24.19 2.62 -21.77
N ARG A 394 -24.59 2.94 -23.01
CA ARG A 394 -25.98 3.29 -23.35
C ARG A 394 -26.69 2.44 -24.41
N ASP A 395 -26.01 1.49 -25.05
CA ASP A 395 -26.64 0.58 -26.02
C ASP A 395 -26.49 -0.88 -25.58
N GLY A 396 -27.53 -1.39 -24.92
CA GLY A 396 -27.59 -2.79 -24.47
C GLY A 396 -28.97 -3.22 -24.00
N GLY A 397 -30.03 -2.67 -24.60
CA GLY A 397 -31.41 -3.07 -24.34
C GLY A 397 -32.03 -3.78 -25.55
N ARG A 398 -32.61 -4.96 -25.29
CA ARG A 398 -33.47 -5.81 -26.16
C ARG A 398 -32.77 -6.70 -27.19
N ARG A 399 -32.95 -8.02 -27.03
CA ARG A 399 -33.74 -8.86 -27.97
C ARG A 399 -33.97 -10.29 -27.45
N ASP A 400 -35.16 -10.78 -27.80
CA ASP A 400 -35.86 -12.00 -27.41
C ASP A 400 -35.39 -13.31 -28.09
N ARG A 401 -35.71 -14.41 -27.38
CA ARG A 401 -36.29 -15.73 -27.81
C ARG A 401 -35.92 -16.36 -29.16
N SER A 402 -35.60 -17.67 -29.13
CA SER A 402 -36.40 -18.79 -29.70
C SER A 402 -35.55 -19.98 -30.24
N GLY A 403 -36.14 -21.19 -30.23
CA GLY A 403 -35.77 -22.35 -31.07
C GLY A 403 -34.79 -23.35 -30.43
N SER A 404 -35.13 -24.54 -29.92
CA SER A 404 -35.91 -25.70 -30.41
C SER A 404 -35.10 -26.75 -31.18
N ARG A 405 -35.11 -27.99 -30.64
CA ARG A 405 -34.88 -29.31 -31.28
C ARG A 405 -33.43 -29.56 -31.76
N GLU A 406 -32.84 -30.77 -31.72
CA GLU A 406 -33.38 -32.05 -32.18
C GLU A 406 -32.36 -33.21 -31.95
N ARG A 407 -32.84 -34.41 -31.54
CA ARG A 407 -32.34 -35.80 -31.86
C ARG A 407 -30.91 -36.22 -31.41
N ARG A 408 -30.54 -37.49 -31.17
CA ARG A 408 -31.16 -38.84 -31.14
C ARG A 408 -30.07 -39.84 -30.66
N ARG A 409 -30.52 -40.93 -30.00
CA ARG A 409 -30.03 -42.35 -30.08
C ARG A 409 -28.60 -42.64 -29.58
N GLY A 410 -28.28 -43.75 -28.92
CA GLY A 410 -28.97 -44.99 -28.54
C GLY A 410 -28.12 -45.72 -27.48
N ARG A 411 -28.73 -46.51 -26.57
CA ARG A 411 -28.62 -47.99 -26.43
C ARG A 411 -27.18 -48.52 -26.49
N SER A 412 -26.66 -49.30 -25.53
CA SER A 412 -27.14 -50.58 -24.95
C SER A 412 -26.24 -50.97 -23.76
N ARG A 413 -26.74 -51.33 -22.56
CA ARG A 413 -27.14 -52.67 -22.07
C ARG A 413 -26.11 -53.81 -22.22
N SER A 414 -25.56 -54.26 -21.08
CA SER A 414 -25.56 -55.66 -20.56
C SER A 414 -24.72 -55.70 -19.26
N ARG A 415 -25.27 -56.03 -18.07
CA ARG A 415 -25.51 -57.39 -17.51
C ARG A 415 -24.20 -58.20 -17.46
N SER A 416 -23.80 -58.88 -16.38
CA SER A 416 -24.47 -59.31 -15.13
C SER A 416 -23.56 -60.28 -14.36
N ARG A 417 -23.99 -60.62 -13.13
CA ARG A 417 -23.69 -61.81 -12.30
C ARG A 417 -22.52 -61.69 -11.33
N GLU A 418 -22.74 -61.64 -10.02
CA GLU A 418 -23.43 -62.53 -9.06
C GLU A 418 -22.53 -63.59 -8.44
N ARG A 419 -22.83 -63.84 -7.16
CA ARG A 419 -22.53 -64.97 -6.26
C ARG A 419 -21.36 -64.81 -5.31
N ASP A 420 -21.43 -65.30 -4.09
CA ASP A 420 -22.50 -65.54 -3.10
C ASP A 420 -21.79 -66.16 -1.88
N GLY A 421 -22.37 -65.97 -0.70
CA GLY A 421 -22.23 -66.91 0.43
C GLY A 421 -21.12 -66.60 1.44
N HIS A 422 -21.24 -66.89 2.74
CA HIS A 422 -22.36 -67.23 3.64
C HIS A 422 -21.76 -67.39 5.06
N GLY A 423 -22.55 -67.11 6.10
CA GLY A 423 -22.34 -67.54 7.51
C GLY A 423 -21.32 -66.74 8.34
N GLY A 424 -21.53 -66.34 9.59
CA GLY A 424 -22.53 -66.71 10.61
C GLY A 424 -21.81 -67.01 11.94
N GLY A 425 -22.16 -66.31 13.03
CA GLY A 425 -22.07 -66.86 14.40
C GLY A 425 -21.02 -66.31 15.39
N GLY A 426 -21.48 -65.37 16.22
CA GLY A 426 -21.26 -65.13 17.68
C GLY A 426 -20.07 -65.69 18.50
N GLY A 427 -19.59 -64.86 19.45
CA GLY A 427 -18.88 -65.31 20.66
C GLY A 427 -18.04 -64.23 21.36
N ARG A 428 -18.26 -64.01 22.66
CA ARG A 428 -17.68 -62.92 23.49
C ARG A 428 -16.26 -63.19 24.04
N ALA A 429 -15.46 -62.11 24.06
CA ALA A 429 -14.43 -61.64 25.00
C ALA A 429 -13.47 -62.62 25.72
N ARG A 430 -12.16 -62.47 25.43
CA ARG A 430 -11.02 -62.57 26.37
C ARG A 430 -9.88 -61.65 25.90
N ASP A 431 -9.31 -60.87 26.83
CA ASP A 431 -8.15 -60.01 26.62
C ASP A 431 -6.85 -60.82 26.46
N ALA A 432 -6.07 -60.51 25.42
CA ALA A 432 -4.65 -60.82 25.23
C ALA A 432 -4.05 -59.94 24.09
N PRO A 433 -2.71 -59.95 23.91
CA PRO A 433 -1.80 -58.81 23.99
C PRO A 433 -1.86 -57.83 22.79
N ALA A 434 -1.31 -56.62 22.97
CA ALA A 434 -1.25 -55.58 21.94
C ALA A 434 -0.56 -56.08 20.64
N PRO A 435 -1.17 -55.90 19.45
CA PRO A 435 -0.61 -56.34 18.18
C PRO A 435 0.50 -55.39 17.69
N PRO A 436 1.41 -55.88 16.81
CA PRO A 436 2.43 -55.05 16.20
C PRO A 436 1.79 -53.96 15.33
N PRO A 437 2.48 -52.84 15.08
CA PRO A 437 1.90 -51.71 14.33
C PRO A 437 1.50 -52.17 12.93
N THR A 438 0.19 -52.16 12.68
CA THR A 438 -0.39 -52.39 11.36
C THR A 438 0.08 -51.30 10.39
N ALA A 439 0.49 -51.70 9.19
CA ALA A 439 0.81 -50.80 8.08
C ALA A 439 -0.27 -49.71 7.92
N PRO A 440 0.08 -48.47 7.55
CA PRO A 440 -0.88 -47.38 7.44
C PRO A 440 -1.97 -47.76 6.42
N ALA A 441 -3.23 -47.72 6.88
CA ALA A 441 -4.39 -48.03 6.07
C ALA A 441 -4.42 -47.15 4.81
N ASP A 442 -4.70 -47.76 3.65
CA ASP A 442 -4.88 -47.05 2.38
C ASP A 442 -5.96 -45.96 2.56
N PRO A 443 -5.59 -44.66 2.50
CA PRO A 443 -6.53 -43.57 2.79
C PRO A 443 -7.67 -43.50 1.77
N VAL A 444 -7.49 -44.05 0.57
CA VAL A 444 -8.53 -44.13 -0.46
C VAL A 444 -9.55 -45.22 -0.10
N ALA A 445 -9.09 -46.38 0.37
CA ALA A 445 -9.96 -47.46 0.83
C ALA A 445 -10.77 -47.07 2.07
N ALA A 446 -10.16 -46.34 3.01
CA ALA A 446 -10.85 -45.79 4.18
C ALA A 446 -11.92 -44.75 3.78
N ALA A 447 -11.60 -43.84 2.85
CA ALA A 447 -12.55 -42.88 2.32
C ALA A 447 -13.70 -43.54 1.53
N ALA A 448 -13.42 -44.62 0.80
CA ALA A 448 -14.42 -45.40 0.07
C ALA A 448 -15.38 -46.11 1.02
N ALA A 449 -14.87 -46.76 2.07
CA ALA A 449 -15.68 -47.40 3.10
C ALA A 449 -16.57 -46.39 3.85
N ALA A 450 -16.02 -45.21 4.20
CA ALA A 450 -16.77 -44.14 4.86
C ALA A 450 -17.88 -43.56 3.96
N ALA A 451 -17.60 -43.36 2.67
CA ALA A 451 -18.59 -42.88 1.71
C ALA A 451 -19.70 -43.92 1.45
N ALA A 452 -19.37 -45.20 1.38
CA ALA A 452 -20.33 -46.30 1.26
C ALA A 452 -21.24 -46.40 2.49
N ALA A 453 -20.67 -46.31 3.71
CA ALA A 453 -21.43 -46.29 4.95
C ALA A 453 -22.40 -45.09 5.05
N ALA A 454 -22.02 -43.95 4.46
CA ALA A 454 -22.86 -42.74 4.39
C ALA A 454 -23.85 -42.73 3.20
N GLY A 455 -23.91 -43.79 2.38
CA GLY A 455 -24.80 -43.87 1.21
C GLY A 455 -24.49 -42.87 0.09
N LYS A 456 -23.29 -42.26 0.09
CA LYS A 456 -22.89 -41.26 -0.90
C LYS A 456 -22.36 -41.94 -2.17
N LYS A 457 -22.89 -41.55 -3.33
CA LYS A 457 -22.47 -42.08 -4.65
C LYS A 457 -21.62 -41.06 -5.40
N GLY A 458 -20.56 -41.52 -6.07
CA GLY A 458 -19.68 -40.65 -6.87
C GLY A 458 -18.28 -41.25 -7.08
N PHE A 459 -17.31 -40.40 -7.36
CA PHE A 459 -15.91 -40.81 -7.58
C PHE A 459 -14.98 -40.21 -6.52
N LEU A 460 -14.08 -41.03 -5.99
CA LEU A 460 -12.94 -40.60 -5.18
C LEU A 460 -11.71 -40.42 -6.05
N LEU A 461 -11.01 -39.31 -5.87
CA LEU A 461 -9.81 -38.96 -6.61
C LEU A 461 -8.64 -38.84 -5.63
N ALA A 462 -7.62 -39.67 -5.81
CA ALA A 462 -6.38 -39.57 -5.04
C ALA A 462 -5.32 -38.80 -5.83
N ILE A 463 -4.85 -37.70 -5.27
CA ILE A 463 -3.89 -36.80 -5.89
C ILE A 463 -2.67 -36.68 -4.99
N ARG A 464 -1.49 -37.01 -5.49
CA ARG A 464 -0.22 -36.78 -4.79
C ARG A 464 0.27 -35.36 -5.03
N ILE A 465 0.73 -34.72 -3.96
CA ILE A 465 1.31 -33.38 -4.00
C ILE A 465 2.81 -33.49 -3.77
N SER A 466 3.60 -32.98 -4.70
CA SER A 466 5.06 -32.98 -4.63
C SER A 466 5.64 -31.61 -4.97
N LYS A 467 6.84 -31.34 -4.49
CA LYS A 467 7.70 -30.21 -4.84
C LYS A 467 9.05 -30.78 -5.32
N PRO A 468 9.97 -29.96 -5.87
CA PRO A 468 11.27 -30.43 -6.34
C PRO A 468 12.14 -31.12 -5.27
N ASP A 469 11.92 -30.77 -4.00
CA ASP A 469 12.60 -31.29 -2.80
C ASP A 469 11.98 -32.59 -2.24
N GLY A 470 10.82 -33.03 -2.76
CA GLY A 470 10.22 -34.30 -2.38
C GLY A 470 8.69 -34.29 -2.34
N GLN A 471 8.11 -35.37 -1.82
CA GLN A 471 6.67 -35.48 -1.63
C GLN A 471 6.22 -34.63 -0.43
N VAL A 472 5.20 -33.81 -0.65
CA VAL A 472 4.67 -32.85 0.34
C VAL A 472 3.38 -33.37 0.98
N GLY A 473 2.59 -34.17 0.27
CA GLY A 473 1.37 -34.74 0.83
C GLY A 473 0.53 -35.51 -0.18
N GLN A 474 -0.68 -35.88 0.25
CA GLN A 474 -1.70 -36.56 -0.57
C GLN A 474 -3.07 -35.95 -0.28
N LEU A 475 -3.89 -35.82 -1.32
CA LEU A 475 -5.24 -35.28 -1.27
C LEU A 475 -6.21 -36.34 -1.78
N VAL A 476 -7.29 -36.60 -1.02
CA VAL A 476 -8.39 -37.46 -1.44
C VAL A 476 -9.63 -36.60 -1.59
N LEU A 477 -10.15 -36.50 -2.81
CA LEU A 477 -11.31 -35.68 -3.16
C LEU A 477 -12.52 -36.55 -3.43
N GLY A 478 -13.66 -36.22 -2.83
CA GLY A 478 -14.95 -36.83 -3.15
C GLY A 478 -15.69 -37.47 -1.95
N PRO A 479 -16.80 -38.19 -2.21
CA PRO A 479 -17.29 -38.60 -3.54
C PRO A 479 -17.74 -37.41 -4.39
N VAL A 480 -17.13 -37.22 -5.56
CA VAL A 480 -17.49 -36.19 -6.53
C VAL A 480 -18.64 -36.71 -7.39
N GLY A 481 -19.77 -36.02 -7.36
CA GLY A 481 -20.93 -36.36 -8.20
C GLY A 481 -20.72 -36.03 -9.68
N LEU A 482 -21.55 -36.64 -10.54
CA LEU A 482 -21.56 -36.29 -11.97
C LEU A 482 -21.92 -34.80 -12.12
N HIS A 483 -21.11 -34.06 -12.90
CA HIS A 483 -21.21 -32.61 -13.10
C HIS A 483 -20.87 -31.74 -11.88
N GLN A 484 -20.49 -32.33 -10.74
CA GLN A 484 -19.94 -31.57 -9.62
C GLN A 484 -18.52 -31.11 -9.95
N ARG A 485 -18.27 -29.82 -9.73
CA ARG A 485 -16.97 -29.20 -9.97
C ARG A 485 -16.22 -29.13 -8.66
N VAL A 486 -14.98 -29.61 -8.65
CA VAL A 486 -14.03 -29.35 -7.58
C VAL A 486 -13.11 -28.22 -8.02
N VAL A 487 -13.29 -27.05 -7.43
CA VAL A 487 -12.58 -25.83 -7.79
C VAL A 487 -11.25 -25.75 -7.06
N PHE A 488 -10.17 -25.73 -7.82
CA PHE A 488 -8.83 -25.40 -7.35
C PHE A 488 -8.64 -23.90 -7.48
N GLY A 489 -8.21 -23.24 -6.41
CA GLY A 489 -8.04 -21.80 -6.43
C GLY A 489 -7.52 -21.26 -5.12
N ARG A 490 -7.17 -19.97 -5.12
CA ARG A 490 -6.63 -19.29 -3.94
C ARG A 490 -7.73 -18.80 -2.98
N ALA A 491 -8.99 -18.77 -3.40
CA ALA A 491 -10.07 -18.30 -2.53
C ALA A 491 -10.39 -19.34 -1.44
N PRO A 492 -10.72 -18.92 -0.20
CA PRO A 492 -11.16 -19.85 0.83
C PRO A 492 -12.51 -20.51 0.45
N PRO A 493 -12.83 -21.69 1.02
CA PRO A 493 -14.16 -22.28 0.88
C PRO A 493 -15.25 -21.29 1.30
N PRO A 494 -16.40 -21.22 0.60
CA PRO A 494 -16.86 -22.14 -0.45
C PRO A 494 -16.45 -21.74 -1.89
N ALA A 495 -15.62 -20.71 -2.07
CA ALA A 495 -15.27 -20.21 -3.40
C ALA A 495 -14.27 -21.11 -4.15
N ALA A 496 -13.38 -21.81 -3.43
CA ALA A 496 -12.60 -22.92 -3.96
C ALA A 496 -12.62 -24.10 -2.96
N ASP A 497 -12.65 -25.32 -3.49
CA ASP A 497 -12.69 -26.57 -2.73
C ASP A 497 -11.27 -27.05 -2.36
N VAL A 498 -10.28 -26.74 -3.21
CA VAL A 498 -8.87 -27.08 -2.98
C VAL A 498 -8.04 -25.81 -3.06
N ALA A 499 -7.44 -25.45 -1.92
CA ALA A 499 -6.59 -24.29 -1.80
C ALA A 499 -5.28 -24.45 -2.59
N LEU A 500 -5.04 -23.50 -3.50
CA LEU A 500 -3.76 -23.36 -4.19
C LEU A 500 -2.96 -22.24 -3.52
N GLU A 501 -1.94 -22.64 -2.76
CA GLU A 501 -1.06 -21.74 -2.00
C GLU A 501 0.08 -21.22 -2.90
N HIS A 502 -0.27 -20.45 -3.92
CA HIS A 502 0.70 -19.79 -4.79
C HIS A 502 0.10 -18.54 -5.46
N ALA A 503 0.81 -17.42 -5.43
CA ALA A 503 0.29 -16.12 -5.90
C ALA A 503 -0.11 -16.09 -7.38
N SER A 504 0.51 -16.94 -8.21
CA SER A 504 0.12 -17.06 -9.63
C SER A 504 -1.23 -17.74 -9.83
N ALA A 505 -1.76 -18.43 -8.81
CA ALA A 505 -3.03 -19.11 -8.89
C ALA A 505 -4.19 -18.13 -8.63
N SER A 506 -5.04 -17.91 -9.64
CA SER A 506 -6.29 -17.15 -9.51
C SER A 506 -7.24 -17.69 -8.43
N ARG A 507 -8.14 -16.81 -7.95
CA ARG A 507 -9.10 -17.08 -6.86
C ARG A 507 -9.93 -18.34 -7.09
N GLN A 508 -10.45 -18.49 -8.30
CA GLN A 508 -10.94 -19.75 -8.85
C GLN A 508 -10.07 -20.01 -10.08
N HIS A 509 -9.10 -20.92 -9.97
CA HIS A 509 -8.06 -21.10 -10.97
C HIS A 509 -8.47 -22.10 -12.03
N ALA A 510 -8.82 -23.30 -11.59
CA ALA A 510 -9.24 -24.39 -12.45
C ALA A 510 -10.32 -25.21 -11.74
N ALA A 511 -11.19 -25.87 -12.50
CA ALA A 511 -12.15 -26.82 -11.94
C ALA A 511 -11.87 -28.21 -12.50
N LEU A 512 -11.93 -29.19 -11.61
CA LEU A 512 -11.85 -30.60 -11.94
C LEU A 512 -13.28 -31.18 -11.95
N THR A 513 -13.62 -31.92 -12.99
CA THR A 513 -14.89 -32.62 -13.15
C THR A 513 -14.67 -34.07 -13.54
N VAL A 514 -15.59 -34.95 -13.14
CA VAL A 514 -15.58 -36.37 -13.50
C VAL A 514 -16.83 -36.69 -14.32
N ASP A 515 -16.65 -37.46 -15.39
CA ASP A 515 -17.77 -37.93 -16.22
C ASP A 515 -18.32 -39.31 -15.80
N ALA A 516 -19.32 -39.81 -16.53
CA ALA A 516 -19.95 -41.10 -16.21
C ALA A 516 -19.05 -42.32 -16.43
N ALA A 517 -17.98 -42.17 -17.22
CA ALA A 517 -16.97 -43.20 -17.45
C ALA A 517 -15.83 -43.15 -16.40
N GLY A 518 -15.81 -42.13 -15.53
CA GLY A 518 -14.75 -41.89 -14.56
C GLY A 518 -13.56 -41.10 -15.14
N ALA A 519 -13.69 -40.56 -16.36
CA ALA A 519 -12.66 -39.73 -16.95
C ALA A 519 -12.62 -38.36 -16.25
N VAL A 520 -11.42 -37.93 -15.88
CA VAL A 520 -11.17 -36.68 -15.16
C VAL A 520 -10.79 -35.60 -16.16
N SER A 521 -11.46 -34.45 -16.08
CA SER A 521 -11.14 -33.28 -16.90
C SER A 521 -10.83 -32.07 -16.02
N LEU A 522 -9.81 -31.31 -16.42
CA LEU A 522 -9.43 -30.03 -15.83
C LEU A 522 -9.83 -28.91 -16.77
N THR A 523 -10.54 -27.92 -16.25
CA THR A 523 -10.92 -26.71 -17.00
C THR A 523 -10.31 -25.49 -16.32
N ASP A 524 -9.44 -24.76 -17.01
CA ASP A 524 -8.95 -23.47 -16.52
C ASP A 524 -10.09 -22.43 -16.54
N LEU A 525 -10.29 -21.70 -15.44
CA LEU A 525 -11.44 -20.80 -15.25
C LEU A 525 -11.16 -19.35 -15.68
N GLY A 526 -10.21 -19.15 -16.60
CA GLY A 526 -9.76 -17.83 -17.00
C GLY A 526 -8.67 -17.32 -16.06
N SER A 527 -7.77 -18.21 -15.66
CA SER A 527 -6.71 -17.88 -14.72
C SER A 527 -5.67 -16.95 -15.34
N SER A 528 -5.06 -16.10 -14.51
CA SER A 528 -4.13 -15.05 -14.96
C SER A 528 -2.80 -15.61 -15.47
N HIS A 529 -2.43 -16.81 -15.04
CA HIS A 529 -1.15 -17.45 -15.36
C HIS A 529 -1.31 -18.82 -16.05
N GLY A 530 -2.55 -19.24 -16.34
CA GLY A 530 -2.87 -20.50 -16.99
C GLY A 530 -2.68 -21.75 -16.11
N SER A 531 -3.21 -22.87 -16.61
CA SER A 531 -3.04 -24.21 -16.04
C SER A 531 -2.30 -25.12 -17.02
N LYS A 532 -1.53 -26.08 -16.50
CA LYS A 532 -0.88 -27.14 -17.29
C LYS A 532 -1.35 -28.52 -16.90
N VAL A 533 -1.40 -29.41 -17.89
CA VAL A 533 -1.55 -30.87 -17.71
C VAL A 533 -0.40 -31.54 -18.45
N GLY A 534 0.45 -32.26 -17.71
CA GLY A 534 1.77 -32.65 -18.17
C GLY A 534 2.63 -31.42 -18.48
N ASP A 535 3.23 -31.39 -19.66
CA ASP A 535 4.05 -30.25 -20.12
C ASP A 535 3.26 -29.21 -20.94
N ALA A 536 1.99 -29.49 -21.26
CA ALA A 536 1.17 -28.65 -22.12
C ALA A 536 0.28 -27.67 -21.33
N TRP A 537 0.27 -26.40 -21.76
CA TRP A 537 -0.71 -25.41 -21.32
C TRP A 537 -2.10 -25.75 -21.88
N ILE A 538 -3.14 -25.60 -21.07
CA ILE A 538 -4.52 -25.84 -21.50
C ILE A 538 -5.21 -24.52 -21.85
N LYS A 539 -6.16 -24.57 -22.80
CA LYS A 539 -6.90 -23.39 -23.23
C LYS A 539 -7.93 -22.98 -22.16
N PRO A 540 -8.04 -21.68 -21.80
CA PRO A 540 -9.05 -21.21 -20.86
C PRO A 540 -10.48 -21.60 -21.27
N HIS A 541 -11.28 -21.98 -20.29
CA HIS A 541 -12.69 -22.39 -20.41
C HIS A 541 -12.95 -23.61 -21.31
N ALA A 542 -11.90 -24.34 -21.71
CA ALA A 542 -12.01 -25.59 -22.45
C ALA A 542 -11.57 -26.77 -21.56
N PRO A 543 -12.41 -27.79 -21.33
CA PRO A 543 -12.02 -28.95 -20.55
C PRO A 543 -10.91 -29.73 -21.27
N LYS A 544 -9.86 -30.06 -20.52
CA LYS A 544 -8.76 -30.92 -20.96
C LYS A 544 -8.72 -32.18 -20.09
N GLU A 545 -8.71 -33.34 -20.73
CA GLU A 545 -8.61 -34.61 -20.03
C GLU A 545 -7.27 -34.76 -19.27
N VAL A 546 -7.35 -35.27 -18.05
CA VAL A 546 -6.23 -35.56 -17.16
C VAL A 546 -6.15 -37.08 -16.98
N PRO A 547 -5.30 -37.79 -17.74
CA PRO A 547 -5.18 -39.23 -17.60
C PRO A 547 -4.53 -39.61 -16.27
N LEU A 548 -4.75 -40.84 -15.82
CA LEU A 548 -4.09 -41.39 -14.64
C LEU A 548 -2.56 -41.27 -14.79
N GLY A 549 -1.90 -40.78 -13.75
CA GLY A 549 -0.47 -40.50 -13.72
C GLY A 549 -0.07 -39.11 -14.25
N ALA A 550 -0.97 -38.36 -14.88
CA ALA A 550 -0.68 -37.01 -15.35
C ALA A 550 -0.52 -36.02 -14.19
N VAL A 551 0.37 -35.06 -14.40
CA VAL A 551 0.66 -33.98 -13.44
C VAL A 551 -0.08 -32.72 -13.85
N MET A 552 -0.84 -32.16 -12.92
CA MET A 552 -1.45 -30.85 -13.06
C MET A 552 -0.58 -29.81 -12.36
N ARG A 553 -0.41 -28.64 -13.00
CA ARG A 553 0.27 -27.47 -12.42
C ARG A 553 -0.57 -26.22 -12.64
N PHE A 554 -0.53 -25.32 -11.68
CA PHE A 554 -1.38 -24.13 -11.65
C PHE A 554 -0.53 -22.87 -11.55
N GLY A 555 -0.59 -22.03 -12.59
CA GLY A 555 0.31 -20.91 -12.80
C GLY A 555 1.79 -21.27 -12.69
N ALA A 556 2.55 -20.46 -11.97
CA ALA A 556 3.98 -20.62 -11.68
C ALA A 556 4.27 -21.43 -10.39
N SER A 557 3.28 -22.15 -9.83
CA SER A 557 3.49 -22.96 -8.62
C SER A 557 4.51 -24.07 -8.85
N THR A 558 5.44 -24.22 -7.90
CA THR A 558 6.41 -25.33 -7.89
C THR A 558 5.76 -26.66 -7.50
N ARG A 559 4.56 -26.64 -6.91
CA ARG A 559 3.80 -27.83 -6.54
C ARG A 559 3.24 -28.54 -7.78
N ALA A 560 3.40 -29.86 -7.80
CA ALA A 560 2.88 -30.75 -8.81
C ALA A 560 1.79 -31.64 -8.21
N TYR A 561 0.63 -31.68 -8.87
CA TYR A 561 -0.54 -32.44 -8.45
C TYR A 561 -0.72 -33.63 -9.39
N LYS A 562 -0.25 -34.81 -8.98
CA LYS A 562 -0.32 -36.03 -9.81
C LYS A 562 -1.58 -36.81 -9.49
N LEU A 563 -2.43 -37.06 -10.49
CA LEU A 563 -3.60 -37.93 -10.31
C LEU A 563 -3.14 -39.39 -10.25
N GLU A 564 -3.34 -40.06 -9.12
CA GLU A 564 -2.80 -41.42 -8.90
C GLU A 564 -3.86 -42.51 -8.99
N ARG A 565 -5.08 -42.21 -8.52
CA ARG A 565 -6.17 -43.19 -8.48
C ARG A 565 -7.52 -42.48 -8.63
N VAL A 566 -8.41 -43.11 -9.39
CA VAL A 566 -9.83 -42.73 -9.50
C VAL A 566 -10.63 -43.97 -9.12
N GLU A 567 -11.43 -43.87 -8.07
CA GLU A 567 -12.20 -44.99 -7.54
C GLU A 567 -13.68 -44.64 -7.48
N ARG A 568 -14.52 -45.50 -8.05
CA ARG A 568 -15.98 -45.31 -8.02
C ARG A 568 -16.53 -45.86 -6.71
N VAL A 569 -17.29 -45.03 -6.00
CA VAL A 569 -18.01 -45.42 -4.79
C VAL A 569 -19.50 -45.32 -5.08
N GLY A 570 -20.18 -46.48 -5.14
CA GLY A 570 -21.63 -46.58 -5.32
C GLY A 570 -22.16 -46.87 -6.73
#